data_AF-A0A662TBR4-F1
#
_entry.id   AF-A0A662TBR4-F1
#
_cell.length_a   1.000
_cell.length_b   1.000
_cell.length_c   1.000
_cell.angle_alpha   90.00
_cell.angle_beta   90.00
_cell.angle_gamma   90.00
#
_symmetry.space_group_name_H-M   'P 1'
#
loop_
_entity.id
_entity.type
_entity.pdbx_description
1 polymer ?
#
loop_
_entity_poly.entity_id
_entity_poly.type
_entity_poly.pdbx_seq_one_letter_code
_entity_poly.pdbx_strand_id
1 'polypeptide(L)' 'MRRKGVKVCRKCKAIVDKKVNKCPVCGSETFTTRWEGILIIISTDSYIAKYLGINMEGDYAVKIF' A
#
# COMPACT_ATOMS: atom_id res chain seq x y z
N MET A 1 1.29 13.91 -12.56
CA MET A 1 0.62 12.59 -12.56
C MET A 1 -0.26 12.45 -11.31
N ARG A 2 -1.49 12.99 -11.33
CA ARG A 2 -2.48 12.71 -10.26
C ARG A 2 -3.04 11.32 -10.54
N ARG A 3 -2.64 10.31 -9.76
CA ARG A 3 -3.29 8.98 -9.79
C ARG A 3 -4.74 9.14 -9.34
N LYS A 4 -5.65 9.43 -10.28
CA LYS A 4 -7.09 9.53 -10.00
C LYS A 4 -7.61 8.13 -9.68
N GLY A 5 -8.02 7.91 -8.44
CA GLY A 5 -8.74 6.71 -8.04
C GLY A 5 -7.89 5.62 -7.38
N VAL A 6 -7.10 5.98 -6.36
CA VAL A 6 -6.44 4.98 -5.49
C VAL A 6 -7.04 4.97 -4.10
N LYS A 7 -6.95 3.82 -3.43
CA LYS A 7 -7.27 3.63 -2.03
C LYS A 7 -6.19 2.81 -1.36
N VAL A 8 -6.08 2.92 -0.05
CA VAL A 8 -5.03 2.28 0.74
C VAL A 8 -5.64 1.23 1.64
N CYS A 9 -5.05 0.05 1.68
CA CYS A 9 -5.46 -1.01 2.60
C CYS A 9 -5.17 -0.57 4.05
N ARG A 10 -6.17 -0.60 4.93
CA ARG A 10 -5.98 -0.23 6.34
C ARG A 10 -5.09 -1.22 7.11
N LYS A 11 -4.96 -2.47 6.62
CA LYS A 11 -4.21 -3.55 7.28
C LYS A 11 -2.72 -3.55 6.93
N CYS A 12 -2.38 -3.44 5.65
CA CYS A 12 -0.98 -3.56 5.18
C CYS A 12 -0.45 -2.30 4.48
N LYS A 13 -1.24 -1.23 4.42
CA LYS A 13 -0.89 0.06 3.78
C LYS A 13 -0.61 0.03 2.28
N ALA A 14 -0.87 -1.08 1.59
CA ALA A 14 -0.75 -1.16 0.14
C ALA A 14 -1.69 -0.17 -0.55
N ILE A 15 -1.17 0.61 -1.49
CA ILE A 15 -1.92 1.51 -2.37
C ILE A 15 -2.40 0.67 -3.56
N VAL A 16 -3.71 0.66 -3.79
CA VAL A 16 -4.36 -0.09 -4.87
C VAL A 16 -5.33 0.79 -5.63
N ASP A 17 -5.73 0.34 -6.83
CA ASP A 17 -6.81 0.98 -7.58
C ASP A 17 -8.14 0.92 -6.80
N LYS A 18 -8.96 1.97 -6.91
CA LYS A 18 -10.26 2.07 -6.22
C LYS A 18 -11.20 0.90 -6.55
N LYS A 19 -11.08 0.29 -7.74
CA LYS A 19 -11.86 -0.86 -8.21
C LYS A 19 -11.52 -2.18 -7.50
N VAL A 20 -10.39 -2.26 -6.79
CA VAL A 20 -9.94 -3.49 -6.11
C VAL A 20 -10.81 -3.76 -4.88
N ASN A 21 -11.60 -4.84 -4.87
CA ASN A 21 -12.47 -5.14 -3.73
C ASN A 21 -11.75 -5.85 -2.57
N LYS A 22 -10.68 -6.59 -2.87
CA LYS A 22 -9.89 -7.35 -1.89
C LYS A 22 -8.41 -7.08 -2.10
N CYS A 23 -7.69 -6.78 -1.03
CA CYS A 23 -6.28 -6.41 -1.09
C CYS A 23 -5.44 -7.60 -1.60
N PRO A 24 -4.67 -7.44 -2.69
CA PRO A 24 -3.85 -8.52 -3.24
C PRO A 24 -2.68 -8.91 -2.34
N VAL A 25 -2.28 -8.03 -1.42
CA VAL A 25 -1.15 -8.26 -0.51
C VAL A 25 -1.56 -9.05 0.73
N CYS A 26 -2.71 -8.75 1.34
CA CYS A 26 -3.09 -9.32 2.65
C CYS A 26 -4.51 -9.87 2.75
N GLY A 27 -5.29 -9.80 1.66
CA GLY A 27 -6.67 -10.29 1.59
C GLY A 27 -7.72 -9.44 2.31
N SER A 28 -7.35 -8.29 2.90
CA SER A 28 -8.32 -7.40 3.55
C SER A 28 -9.27 -6.71 2.56
N GLU A 29 -10.50 -6.48 2.97
CA GLU A 29 -11.51 -5.70 2.22
C GLU A 29 -11.68 -4.27 2.79
N THR A 30 -10.89 -3.92 3.82
CA THR A 30 -10.95 -2.62 4.47
C THR A 30 -9.94 -1.63 3.88
N PHE A 31 -10.45 -0.50 3.40
CA PHE A 31 -9.65 0.54 2.72
C PHE A 31 -9.96 1.94 3.23
N THR A 32 -9.07 2.88 2.91
CA THR A 32 -9.22 4.32 3.17
C THR A 32 -8.75 5.14 1.97
N THR A 33 -9.34 6.32 1.78
CA THR A 33 -8.88 7.33 0.82
C THR A 33 -8.13 8.47 1.47
N ARG A 34 -8.06 8.51 2.82
CA ARG A 34 -7.29 9.49 3.59
C ARG A 34 -5.96 8.88 4.03
N TRP A 35 -4.89 9.29 3.37
CA TRP A 35 -3.53 8.81 3.60
C TRP A 35 -2.51 9.81 3.04
N GLU A 36 -1.27 9.74 3.51
CA GLU A 36 -0.18 10.64 3.14
C GLU A 36 1.14 9.90 2.98
N GLY A 37 1.99 10.40 2.07
CA GLY A 37 3.31 9.86 1.76
C GLY A 37 3.26 8.58 0.94
N ILE A 38 4.22 8.41 0.02
CA ILE A 38 4.37 7.21 -0.80
C ILE A 38 5.72 6.55 -0.50
N LEU A 39 5.68 5.23 -0.33
CA LEU A 39 6.85 4.36 -0.26
C LEU A 39 6.74 3.36 -1.41
N ILE A 40 7.74 3.34 -2.28
CA ILE A 40 7.79 2.42 -3.41
C ILE A 40 8.82 1.33 -3.10
N ILE A 41 8.36 0.10 -2.92
CA ILE A 41 9.22 -1.06 -2.72
C ILE A 41 9.50 -1.67 -4.09
N ILE A 42 10.70 -1.41 -4.61
CA ILE A 42 11.19 -1.99 -5.87
C ILE A 42 11.82 -3.36 -5.63
N SER A 43 12.36 -3.61 -4.44
CA SER A 43 12.91 -4.91 -4.04
C SER A 43 12.65 -5.17 -2.57
N THR A 44 12.17 -6.38 -2.27
CA THR A 44 11.94 -6.86 -0.91
C THR A 44 13.23 -7.14 -0.15
N ASP A 45 14.38 -7.16 -0.83
CA ASP A 45 15.68 -7.33 -0.18
C ASP A 45 16.23 -6.07 0.47
N SER A 46 15.62 -4.92 0.17
CA SER A 46 16.00 -3.64 0.76
C SER A 46 15.85 -3.65 2.29
N TYR A 47 16.73 -2.91 2.96
CA TYR A 47 16.67 -2.73 4.41
C TYR A 47 15.29 -2.23 4.88
N ILE A 48 14.72 -1.27 4.13
CA ILE A 48 13.41 -0.67 4.46
C ILE A 48 12.28 -1.71 4.35
N ALA A 49 12.26 -2.53 3.29
CA ALA A 49 11.24 -3.57 3.14
C ALA A 49 11.31 -4.59 4.28
N LYS A 50 12.52 -5.07 4.61
CA LYS A 50 12.77 -6.01 5.72
C LYS A 50 12.36 -5.41 7.07
N TYR A 51 12.78 -4.17 7.34
CA TYR A 51 12.45 -3.46 8.58
C TYR A 51 10.94 -3.27 8.77
N LEU A 52 10.20 -3.01 7.69
CA LEU A 52 8.74 -2.83 7.73
C LEU A 52 7.94 -4.13 7.58
N GLY A 53 8.61 -5.28 7.42
CA GLY A 53 7.94 -6.57 7.18
C GLY A 53 7.17 -6.63 5.85
N ILE A 54 7.57 -5.82 4.86
CA ILE A 54 6.96 -5.82 3.53
C ILE A 54 7.61 -6.91 2.69
N ASN A 55 6.82 -7.91 2.31
CA ASN A 55 7.25 -9.09 1.55
C ASN A 55 6.76 -9.09 0.09
N MET A 56 6.22 -7.97 -0.38
CA MET A 56 5.71 -7.83 -1.75
C MET A 56 6.13 -6.47 -2.30
N GLU A 57 6.57 -6.44 -3.55
CA GLU A 57 6.89 -5.20 -4.25
C GLU A 57 5.62 -4.41 -4.53
N GLY A 58 5.75 -3.08 -4.59
CA GLY A 58 4.65 -2.19 -4.92
C GLY A 58 4.64 -0.90 -4.11
N ASP A 59 3.50 -0.22 -4.19
CA ASP A 59 3.31 1.10 -3.61
C ASP A 59 2.59 1.01 -2.26
N TYR A 60 3.13 1.67 -1.26
CA TYR A 60 2.61 1.69 0.11
C TYR A 60 2.45 3.13 0.60
N ALA A 61 1.46 3.34 1.44
CA ALA A 61 1.28 4.61 2.15
C ALA A 61 2.14 4.64 3.40
N VAL A 62 2.74 5.80 3.70
CA VAL A 62 3.51 6.00 4.93
C VAL A 62 2.55 6.14 6.11
N LYS A 63 1.55 7.01 5.96
CA LYS A 63 0.57 7.37 7.00
C LYS A 63 -0.86 7.17 6.52
N ILE A 64 -1.72 6.67 7.40
CA ILE A 64 -3.15 6.47 7.20
C ILE A 64 -3.92 7.24 8.29
N PHE A 65 -5.07 7.81 7.95
CA PHE A 65 -6.01 8.43 8.89
C PHE A 65 -7.30 7.60 9.05
#